data_AF-A0A0G2GQ76-F1
#
_entry.id   AF-A0A0G2GQ76-F1
#
_cell.length_a   1.000
_cell.length_b   1.000
_cell.length_c   1.000
_cell.angle_alpha   90.00
_cell.angle_beta   90.00
_cell.angle_gamma   90.00
#
_symmetry.space_group_name_H-M   'P 1'
#
loop_
_entity.id
_entity.type
_entity.pdbx_description
1 polymer ?
#
loop_
_entity_poly.entity_id
_entity_poly.type
_entity_poly.pdbx_seq_one_letter_code
_entity_poly.pdbx_strand_id
1 'polypeptide(L)'
;MEPMDPCKAPACIIIGSLEGSSVVRKFAQHNRLRVDDIEGQWESYVTTMVPEPVPGWERALVIAGSDKRGTIYGIYSLSEQIGVSPWYWWADVPPPQRSNVYARHIRVQHGPPSVKYRGIFLNDEAPSLTGSVLEKIGPCYGFKFYEKVFELLLRLKVSSTPLFFKDDPLNQITAHEWGIVISTSHHEPMQRAMTEWFAENPEGSWSWLESKEKIKQYFREGAQCAKDFESYITIGMRGDGDRAMAADDPHTTLRKYWITNEK
;
A
#
# COMPACT_ATOMS: atom_id res chain seq x y z
N MET A 1 26.78 32.38 30.75
CA MET A 1 25.84 31.60 29.93
C MET A 1 25.04 30.74 30.90
N GLU A 2 23.79 31.08 31.15
CA GLU A 2 22.91 30.20 31.91
C GLU A 2 22.74 28.88 31.14
N PRO A 3 22.76 27.71 31.83
CA PRO A 3 22.48 26.45 31.17
C PRO A 3 21.05 26.48 30.64
N MET A 4 20.89 26.26 29.33
CA MET A 4 19.57 26.09 28.73
C MET A 4 18.83 24.99 29.48
N ASP A 5 17.59 25.28 29.88
CA ASP A 5 16.63 24.27 30.31
C ASP A 5 16.63 23.13 29.27
N PRO A 6 16.90 21.87 29.65
CA PRO A 6 16.95 20.74 28.71
C PRO A 6 15.62 20.50 27.97
N CYS A 7 14.52 21.11 28.41
CA CYS A 7 13.24 21.20 27.68
C CYS A 7 13.17 22.32 26.62
N LYS A 8 14.13 23.25 26.58
CA LYS A 8 14.23 24.36 25.60
C LYS A 8 15.26 24.13 24.49
N ALA A 9 16.12 23.12 24.65
CA ALA A 9 17.05 22.67 23.61
C ALA A 9 16.29 22.31 22.32
N PRO A 10 16.57 22.95 21.17
CA PRO A 10 15.83 22.73 19.93
C PRO A 10 16.00 21.28 19.45
N ALA A 11 14.89 20.54 19.37
CA ALA A 11 14.84 19.16 18.91
C ALA A 11 13.82 18.96 17.79
N CYS A 12 14.20 18.25 16.72
CA CYS A 12 13.34 18.00 15.56
C CYS A 12 13.14 16.51 15.27
N ILE A 13 12.24 16.21 14.33
CA ILE A 13 12.09 14.87 13.75
C ILE A 13 12.47 15.00 12.28
N ILE A 14 13.39 14.15 11.82
CA ILE A 14 13.83 14.09 10.41
C ILE A 14 13.37 12.76 9.84
N ILE A 15 12.60 12.82 8.76
CA ILE A 15 12.00 11.64 8.13
C ILE A 15 12.47 11.59 6.68
N GLY A 16 12.82 10.41 6.19
CA GLY A 16 13.07 10.23 4.77
C GLY A 16 13.50 8.83 4.39
N SER A 17 13.34 8.47 3.13
CA SER A 17 13.90 7.24 2.58
C SER A 17 15.35 7.43 2.14
N LEU A 18 16.11 6.33 2.07
CA LEU A 18 17.45 6.34 1.48
C LEU A 18 17.43 6.81 0.02
N GLU A 19 16.41 6.42 -0.75
CA GLU A 19 16.26 6.79 -2.15
C GLU A 19 15.77 8.24 -2.35
N GLY A 20 14.92 8.76 -1.46
CA GLY A 20 14.24 10.03 -1.64
C GLY A 20 14.85 11.22 -0.90
N SER A 21 15.54 11.00 0.22
CA SER A 21 15.98 12.09 1.11
C SER A 21 17.48 12.37 1.06
N SER A 22 17.84 13.54 0.52
CA SER A 22 19.24 14.01 0.50
C SER A 22 19.82 14.22 1.90
N VAL A 23 18.99 14.59 2.88
CA VAL A 23 19.39 14.78 4.28
C VAL A 23 19.75 13.44 4.93
N VAL A 24 18.88 12.44 4.80
CA VAL A 24 19.13 11.10 5.35
C VAL A 24 20.36 10.46 4.70
N ARG A 25 20.52 10.60 3.37
CA ARG A 25 21.73 10.14 2.67
C ARG A 25 23.00 10.81 3.17
N LYS A 26 22.99 12.12 3.43
CA LYS A 26 24.15 12.82 4.00
C LYS A 26 24.50 12.27 5.38
N PHE A 27 23.51 11.98 6.23
CA PHE A 27 23.79 11.36 7.52
C PHE A 27 24.43 9.98 7.39
N ALA A 28 23.96 9.16 6.44
CA ALA A 28 24.57 7.87 6.13
C ALA A 28 26.02 8.02 5.64
N GLN A 29 26.26 8.88 4.65
CA GLN A 29 27.59 9.12 4.06
C GLN A 29 28.64 9.64 5.05
N HIS A 30 28.22 10.42 6.05
CA HIS A 30 29.11 10.96 7.08
C HIS A 30 29.18 10.07 8.34
N ASN A 31 28.75 8.80 8.27
CA ASN A 31 28.72 7.86 9.39
C ASN A 31 27.93 8.34 10.62
N ARG A 32 26.97 9.24 10.43
CA ARG A 32 26.08 9.76 11.49
C ARG A 32 24.81 8.94 11.65
N LEU A 33 24.49 8.13 10.64
CA LEU A 33 23.37 7.20 10.63
C LEU A 33 23.84 5.88 10.00
N ARG A 34 23.81 4.80 10.77
CA ARG A 34 24.11 3.47 10.25
C ARG A 34 22.88 2.90 9.51
N VAL A 35 23.04 2.52 8.24
CA VAL A 35 21.94 2.07 7.35
C VAL A 35 22.23 0.77 6.58
N ASP A 36 23.39 0.14 6.79
CA ASP A 36 23.84 -1.09 6.13
C ASP A 36 22.84 -2.25 6.26
N ASP A 37 22.10 -2.27 7.36
CA ASP A 37 21.11 -3.31 7.69
C ASP A 37 19.70 -3.05 7.14
N ILE A 38 19.48 -1.91 6.47
CA ILE A 38 18.22 -1.60 5.75
C ILE A 38 18.45 -1.25 4.27
N GLU A 39 19.68 -0.95 3.85
CA GLU A 39 19.97 -0.62 2.46
C GLU A 39 19.66 -1.80 1.52
N GLY A 40 18.90 -1.51 0.45
CA GLY A 40 18.41 -2.51 -0.50
C GLY A 40 17.36 -3.49 0.06
N GLN A 41 16.95 -3.36 1.33
CA GLN A 41 15.95 -4.22 1.95
C GLN A 41 14.52 -3.74 1.63
N TRP A 42 13.60 -4.69 1.53
CA TRP A 42 12.18 -4.42 1.29
C TRP A 42 11.52 -3.87 2.56
N GLU A 43 10.85 -2.71 2.48
CA GLU A 43 9.97 -2.15 3.50
C GLU A 43 10.59 -2.07 4.92
N SER A 44 11.89 -1.81 4.99
CA SER A 44 12.65 -1.77 6.24
C SER A 44 12.87 -0.34 6.71
N TYR A 45 13.12 -0.14 8.00
CA TYR A 45 13.44 1.18 8.53
C TYR A 45 14.26 1.13 9.82
N VAL A 46 14.90 2.26 10.12
CA VAL A 46 15.62 2.50 11.37
C VAL A 46 15.15 3.79 11.99
N THR A 47 15.05 3.81 13.32
CA THR A 47 14.89 5.03 14.11
C THR A 47 16.10 5.21 15.02
N THR A 48 16.69 6.40 15.08
CA THR A 48 17.80 6.71 15.98
C THR A 48 17.84 8.18 16.34
N MET A 49 18.48 8.50 17.46
CA MET A 49 18.81 9.88 17.80
C MET A 49 20.11 10.31 17.10
N VAL A 50 20.12 11.49 16.51
CA VAL A 50 21.32 12.12 15.92
C VAL A 50 21.56 13.47 16.60
N PRO A 51 22.73 13.69 17.23
CA PRO A 51 23.09 15.00 17.81
C PRO A 51 23.45 15.99 16.70
N GLU A 52 23.19 17.27 16.90
CA GLU A 52 23.52 18.39 16.01
C GLU A 52 23.16 18.15 14.53
N PRO A 53 21.93 17.68 14.22
CA PRO A 53 21.57 17.14 12.90
C PRO A 53 21.77 18.17 11.77
N VAL A 54 21.39 19.41 12.03
CA VAL A 54 21.51 20.58 11.13
C VAL A 54 21.77 21.83 11.98
N PRO A 55 22.36 22.90 11.42
CA PRO A 55 22.62 24.13 12.16
C PRO A 55 21.37 24.64 12.90
N GLY A 56 21.53 25.00 14.17
CA GLY A 56 20.45 25.51 15.01
C GLY A 56 19.60 24.45 15.72
N TRP A 57 19.86 23.15 15.51
CA TRP A 57 19.18 22.05 16.20
C TRP A 57 20.18 21.22 16.99
N GLU A 58 19.87 20.89 18.25
CA GLU A 58 20.77 20.13 19.13
C GLU A 58 20.64 18.62 18.93
N ARG A 59 19.45 18.13 18.56
CA ARG A 59 19.18 16.70 18.36
C ARG A 59 18.00 16.46 17.43
N ALA A 60 18.02 15.34 16.71
CA ALA A 60 16.87 14.85 15.95
C ALA A 60 16.57 13.40 16.29
N LEU A 61 15.28 13.06 16.35
CA LEU A 61 14.85 11.69 16.06
C LEU A 61 14.83 11.52 14.54
N VAL A 62 15.70 10.67 14.02
CA VAL A 62 15.75 10.34 12.60
C VAL A 62 14.96 9.06 12.36
N ILE A 63 14.01 9.09 11.43
CA ILE A 63 13.31 7.93 10.88
C ILE A 63 13.77 7.76 9.44
N ALA A 64 14.55 6.72 9.17
CA ALA A 64 15.08 6.42 7.85
C ALA A 64 14.51 5.10 7.33
N GLY A 65 13.79 5.13 6.22
CA GLY A 65 13.30 3.94 5.54
C GLY A 65 14.21 3.52 4.39
N SER A 66 14.25 2.23 4.08
CA SER A 66 14.92 1.70 2.89
C SER A 66 14.24 2.22 1.61
N ASP A 67 12.91 2.23 1.62
CA ASP A 67 12.03 2.68 0.54
C ASP A 67 10.87 3.55 1.07
N LYS A 68 9.91 3.87 0.18
CA LYS A 68 8.70 4.65 0.50
C LYS A 68 7.91 4.03 1.66
N ARG A 69 7.61 2.73 1.60
CA ARG A 69 6.76 2.05 2.59
C ARG A 69 7.50 1.81 3.90
N GLY A 70 8.78 1.45 3.86
CA GLY A 70 9.62 1.38 5.06
C GLY A 70 9.61 2.71 5.83
N THR A 71 9.74 3.83 5.12
CA THR A 71 9.66 5.16 5.74
C THR A 71 8.30 5.41 6.39
N ILE A 72 7.21 5.12 5.68
CA ILE A 72 5.83 5.24 6.20
C ILE A 72 5.62 4.38 7.46
N TYR A 73 6.09 3.13 7.47
CA TYR A 73 5.98 2.24 8.61
C TYR A 73 6.77 2.75 9.83
N GLY A 74 7.89 3.42 9.61
CA GLY A 74 8.61 4.14 10.66
C GLY A 74 7.78 5.28 11.27
N ILE A 75 7.13 6.08 10.44
CA ILE A 75 6.23 7.17 10.88
C ILE A 75 5.06 6.62 11.69
N TYR A 76 4.38 5.58 11.20
CA TYR A 76 3.25 5.01 11.91
C TYR A 76 3.65 4.24 13.16
N SER A 77 4.86 3.68 13.21
CA SER A 77 5.39 3.09 14.45
C SER A 77 5.66 4.15 15.52
N LEU A 78 6.12 5.35 15.13
CA LEU A 78 6.19 6.48 16.06
C LEU A 78 4.77 6.85 16.54
N SER A 79 3.81 6.97 15.62
CA SER A 79 2.41 7.30 15.96
C SER A 79 1.80 6.32 16.96
N GLU A 80 2.02 5.02 16.75
CA GLU A 80 1.58 3.95 17.65
C GLU A 80 2.27 4.06 19.03
N GLN A 81 3.59 4.26 19.06
CA GLN A 81 4.36 4.37 20.31
C GLN A 81 3.97 5.57 21.16
N ILE A 82 3.52 6.68 20.56
CA ILE A 82 3.01 7.84 21.31
C ILE A 82 1.55 7.67 21.75
N GLY A 83 0.89 6.57 21.39
CA GLY A 83 -0.43 6.17 21.87
C GLY A 83 -1.57 6.30 20.85
N VAL A 84 -1.29 6.61 19.58
CA VAL A 84 -2.33 6.69 18.53
C VAL A 84 -2.52 5.30 17.92
N SER A 85 -3.56 4.60 18.36
CA SER A 85 -3.95 3.28 17.82
C SER A 85 -4.19 3.33 16.31
N PRO A 86 -3.80 2.29 15.54
CA PRO A 86 -4.25 2.12 14.16
C PRO A 86 -5.77 2.25 13.98
N TRP A 87 -6.52 1.91 15.02
CA TRP A 87 -7.98 1.86 15.04
C TRP A 87 -8.64 3.13 15.59
N TYR A 88 -7.90 4.24 15.74
CA TYR A 88 -8.42 5.45 16.37
C TYR A 88 -9.69 6.00 15.70
N TRP A 89 -9.81 5.85 14.38
CA TRP A 89 -10.98 6.25 13.60
C TRP A 89 -11.91 5.06 13.29
N TRP A 90 -11.33 3.91 12.94
CA TRP A 90 -12.10 2.74 12.51
C TRP A 90 -12.85 2.02 13.65
N ALA A 91 -12.44 2.22 14.90
CA ALA A 91 -13.09 1.66 16.09
C ALA A 91 -13.09 2.65 17.28
N ASP A 92 -13.08 3.95 16.98
CA ASP A 92 -13.20 5.04 17.97
C ASP A 92 -12.24 4.94 19.17
N VAL A 93 -11.02 4.43 18.98
CA VAL A 93 -10.05 4.29 20.06
C VAL A 93 -9.41 5.65 20.37
N PRO A 94 -9.71 6.30 21.52
CA PRO A 94 -9.25 7.65 21.77
C PRO A 94 -7.74 7.68 22.07
N PRO A 95 -6.96 8.58 21.45
CA PRO A 95 -5.55 8.73 21.80
C PRO A 95 -5.40 9.34 23.21
N PRO A 96 -4.49 8.83 24.05
CA PRO A 96 -4.28 9.38 25.38
C PRO A 96 -3.63 10.76 25.31
N GLN A 97 -4.08 11.69 26.15
CA GLN A 97 -3.43 12.99 26.29
C GLN A 97 -2.10 12.86 27.05
N ARG A 98 -1.04 13.49 26.53
CA ARG A 98 0.30 13.47 27.13
C ARG A 98 0.84 14.89 27.17
N SER A 99 1.23 15.35 28.36
CA SER A 99 1.91 16.65 28.50
C SER A 99 3.36 16.60 28.02
N ASN A 100 3.99 15.42 28.04
CA ASN A 100 5.37 15.23 27.60
C ASN A 100 5.54 13.88 26.90
N VAL A 101 6.33 13.87 25.83
CA VAL A 101 6.75 12.69 25.06
C VAL A 101 8.24 12.80 24.79
N TYR A 102 9.00 11.74 25.10
CA TYR A 102 10.45 11.71 24.94
C TYR A 102 10.88 10.49 24.12
N ALA A 103 11.80 10.69 23.19
CA ALA A 103 12.45 9.61 22.46
C ALA A 103 13.62 9.05 23.29
N ARG A 104 13.74 7.72 23.36
CA ARG A 104 14.90 7.07 23.96
C ARG A 104 16.13 7.26 23.06
N HIS A 105 17.30 7.45 23.66
CA HIS A 105 18.56 7.53 22.94
C HIS A 105 19.07 6.12 22.56
N ILE A 106 18.31 5.42 21.72
CA ILE A 106 18.63 4.08 21.22
C ILE A 106 18.38 4.02 19.71
N ARG A 107 19.11 3.12 19.04
CA ARG A 107 18.82 2.74 17.66
C ARG A 107 17.87 1.56 17.66
N VAL A 108 16.74 1.70 16.98
CA VAL A 108 15.78 0.61 16.73
C VAL A 108 15.71 0.36 15.24
N GLN A 109 15.77 -0.90 14.85
CA GLN A 109 15.68 -1.32 13.46
C GLN A 109 14.48 -2.26 13.31
N HIS A 110 13.80 -2.12 12.19
CA HIS A 110 12.85 -3.08 11.69
C HIS A 110 13.34 -3.54 10.31
N GLY A 111 13.72 -4.82 10.24
CA GLY A 111 14.10 -5.47 9.00
C GLY A 111 12.91 -5.75 8.09
N PRO A 112 13.12 -6.48 6.99
CA PRO A 112 12.06 -6.74 6.03
C PRO A 112 10.94 -7.58 6.66
N PRO A 113 9.69 -7.38 6.22
CA PRO A 113 8.59 -8.21 6.66
C PRO A 113 8.78 -9.66 6.19
N SER A 114 8.38 -10.62 7.03
CA SER A 114 8.47 -12.04 6.70
C SER A 114 7.65 -12.44 5.46
N VAL A 115 6.62 -11.66 5.13
CA VAL A 115 5.78 -11.82 3.94
C VAL A 115 5.82 -10.53 3.13
N LYS A 116 6.21 -10.62 1.86
CA LYS A 116 6.47 -9.45 1.00
C LYS A 116 5.21 -8.62 0.71
N TYR A 117 4.11 -9.25 0.34
CA TYR A 117 2.82 -8.62 0.11
C TYR A 117 1.82 -9.09 1.16
N ARG A 118 1.26 -8.13 1.90
CA ARG A 118 0.31 -8.38 2.98
C ARG A 118 -0.93 -7.59 2.64
N GLY A 119 -2.11 -8.19 2.77
CA GLY A 119 -3.33 -7.53 2.32
C GLY A 119 -4.60 -8.04 2.95
N ILE A 120 -5.66 -7.30 2.69
CA ILE A 120 -7.06 -7.67 2.93
C ILE A 120 -7.80 -7.60 1.60
N PHE A 121 -8.97 -8.22 1.51
CA PHE A 121 -9.89 -8.06 0.40
C PHE A 121 -11.25 -7.66 0.96
N LEU A 122 -11.76 -6.49 0.53
CA LEU A 122 -13.12 -6.06 0.85
C LEU A 122 -14.07 -6.80 -0.09
N ASN A 123 -14.80 -7.78 0.43
CA ASN A 123 -15.71 -8.65 -0.29
C ASN A 123 -16.98 -8.90 0.54
N ASP A 124 -18.05 -9.36 -0.10
CA ASP A 124 -19.37 -9.57 0.53
C ASP A 124 -19.85 -8.29 1.25
N GLU A 125 -19.56 -7.15 0.62
CA GLU A 125 -19.67 -5.81 1.19
C GLU A 125 -21.11 -5.32 1.30
N ALA A 126 -22.01 -5.88 0.50
CA ALA A 126 -23.43 -5.56 0.52
C ALA A 126 -24.20 -6.55 1.42
N PRO A 127 -25.11 -6.04 2.29
CA PRO A 127 -25.56 -4.65 2.38
C PRO A 127 -24.74 -3.77 3.34
N SER A 128 -23.92 -4.34 4.22
CA SER A 128 -23.39 -3.63 5.40
C SER A 128 -22.38 -2.53 5.09
N LEU A 129 -21.26 -2.87 4.44
CA LEU A 129 -20.23 -1.89 4.08
C LEU A 129 -20.77 -0.93 3.02
N THR A 130 -21.47 -1.44 2.00
CA THR A 130 -22.08 -0.60 0.95
C THR A 130 -23.02 0.43 1.56
N GLY A 131 -23.94 0.01 2.43
CA GLY A 131 -24.87 0.92 3.11
C GLY A 131 -24.15 1.96 3.95
N SER A 132 -23.10 1.56 4.68
CA SER A 132 -22.32 2.47 5.53
C SER A 132 -21.55 3.52 4.72
N VAL A 133 -20.97 3.14 3.59
CA VAL A 133 -20.26 4.08 2.69
C VAL A 133 -21.23 5.09 2.08
N LEU A 134 -22.38 4.60 1.59
CA LEU A 134 -23.44 5.44 1.03
C LEU A 134 -23.98 6.46 2.03
N GLU A 135 -24.18 6.05 3.28
CA GLU A 135 -24.70 6.93 4.34
C GLU A 135 -23.66 7.97 4.80
N LYS A 136 -22.40 7.54 5.02
CA LYS A 136 -21.43 8.32 5.81
C LYS A 136 -20.33 9.00 4.99
N ILE A 137 -20.04 8.52 3.78
CA ILE A 137 -18.84 8.92 3.04
C ILE A 137 -19.20 9.51 1.68
N GLY A 138 -19.98 8.80 0.87
CA GLY A 138 -20.31 9.23 -0.48
C GLY A 138 -21.01 8.17 -1.32
N PRO A 139 -21.37 8.51 -2.57
CA PRO A 139 -22.25 7.70 -3.42
C PRO A 139 -21.61 6.41 -3.97
N CYS A 140 -20.31 6.23 -3.81
CA CYS A 140 -19.56 5.08 -4.34
C CYS A 140 -18.32 4.79 -3.50
N TYR A 141 -17.63 3.69 -3.81
CA TYR A 141 -16.30 3.39 -3.31
C TYR A 141 -15.23 4.27 -3.99
N GLY A 142 -15.32 5.59 -3.80
CA GLY A 142 -14.38 6.58 -4.35
C GLY A 142 -13.19 6.89 -3.43
N PHE A 143 -12.35 7.85 -3.83
CA PHE A 143 -11.07 8.10 -3.16
C PHE A 143 -11.24 8.46 -1.67
N LYS A 144 -12.33 9.13 -1.28
CA LYS A 144 -12.61 9.49 0.11
C LYS A 144 -12.77 8.28 1.03
N PHE A 145 -13.35 7.20 0.50
CA PHE A 145 -13.44 5.94 1.23
C PHE A 145 -12.07 5.27 1.30
N TYR A 146 -11.39 5.16 0.15
CA TYR A 146 -10.12 4.46 0.09
C TYR A 146 -8.98 5.17 0.81
N GLU A 147 -9.01 6.49 0.96
CA GLU A 147 -8.08 7.22 1.82
C GLU A 147 -8.10 6.68 3.26
N LYS A 148 -9.30 6.43 3.81
CA LYS A 148 -9.47 5.83 5.15
C LYS A 148 -8.98 4.39 5.21
N VAL A 149 -9.22 3.61 4.16
CA VAL A 149 -8.74 2.23 4.06
C VAL A 149 -7.22 2.21 4.01
N PHE A 150 -6.60 2.98 3.11
CA PHE A 150 -5.15 3.03 2.90
C PHE A 150 -4.41 3.49 4.16
N GLU A 151 -4.93 4.49 4.87
CA GLU A 151 -4.37 4.91 6.16
C GLU A 151 -4.34 3.74 7.16
N LEU A 152 -5.45 3.01 7.29
CA LEU A 152 -5.52 1.85 8.18
C LEU A 152 -4.52 0.76 7.76
N LEU A 153 -4.47 0.43 6.46
CA LEU A 153 -3.54 -0.58 5.95
C LEU A 153 -2.10 -0.22 6.31
N LEU A 154 -1.68 1.01 6.04
CA LEU A 154 -0.30 1.44 6.32
C LEU A 154 -0.01 1.49 7.82
N ARG A 155 -0.96 1.90 8.66
CA ARG A 155 -0.84 1.84 10.13
C ARG A 155 -0.67 0.41 10.64
N LEU A 156 -1.35 -0.54 10.01
CA LEU A 156 -1.23 -1.97 10.27
C LEU A 156 -0.04 -2.64 9.56
N LYS A 157 0.80 -1.86 8.86
CA LYS A 157 1.95 -2.35 8.06
C LYS A 157 1.54 -3.33 6.95
N VAL A 158 0.33 -3.18 6.44
CA VAL A 158 -0.24 -3.88 5.29
C VAL A 158 0.10 -3.10 4.01
N SER A 159 0.48 -3.80 2.94
CA SER A 159 1.05 -3.20 1.73
C SER A 159 0.22 -3.39 0.47
N SER A 160 -0.88 -4.15 0.53
CA SER A 160 -1.67 -4.48 -0.66
C SER A 160 -3.14 -4.70 -0.38
N THR A 161 -3.97 -4.55 -1.41
CA THR A 161 -5.37 -4.97 -1.42
C THR A 161 -5.81 -5.26 -2.86
N PRO A 162 -6.63 -6.29 -3.11
CA PRO A 162 -7.39 -6.36 -4.34
C PRO A 162 -8.36 -5.19 -4.39
N LEU A 163 -8.36 -4.44 -5.50
CA LEU A 163 -9.22 -3.29 -5.72
C LEU A 163 -9.53 -3.12 -7.20
N PHE A 164 -10.73 -2.62 -7.49
CA PHE A 164 -11.08 -2.15 -8.83
C PHE A 164 -11.36 -0.66 -8.80
N PHE A 165 -10.98 0.00 -9.89
CA PHE A 165 -10.92 1.45 -9.98
C PHE A 165 -11.98 2.07 -10.89
N LYS A 166 -13.02 1.30 -11.24
CA LYS A 166 -14.07 1.77 -12.15
C LYS A 166 -14.81 2.99 -11.62
N ASP A 167 -15.08 3.02 -10.32
CA ASP A 167 -15.94 4.04 -9.71
C ASP A 167 -15.28 5.43 -9.70
N ASP A 168 -13.95 5.49 -9.64
CA ASP A 168 -13.18 6.73 -9.52
C ASP A 168 -11.74 6.53 -10.02
N PRO A 169 -11.33 7.20 -11.13
CA PRO A 169 -9.96 7.16 -11.65
C PRO A 169 -8.90 7.57 -10.63
N LEU A 170 -9.25 8.38 -9.63
CA LEU A 170 -8.32 8.79 -8.58
C LEU A 170 -7.93 7.63 -7.68
N ASN A 171 -8.75 6.57 -7.55
CA ASN A 171 -8.45 5.47 -6.64
C ASN A 171 -7.10 4.81 -6.94
N GLN A 172 -6.76 4.60 -8.23
CA GLN A 172 -5.49 3.98 -8.61
C GLN A 172 -4.29 4.90 -8.35
N ILE A 173 -4.45 6.18 -8.69
CA ILE A 173 -3.45 7.22 -8.46
C ILE A 173 -3.17 7.34 -6.97
N THR A 174 -4.22 7.50 -6.16
CA THR A 174 -4.14 7.61 -4.71
C THR A 174 -3.53 6.35 -4.09
N ALA A 175 -3.92 5.15 -4.53
CA ALA A 175 -3.29 3.92 -4.03
C ALA A 175 -1.77 3.92 -4.25
N HIS A 176 -1.33 4.29 -5.45
CA HIS A 176 0.10 4.38 -5.77
C HIS A 176 0.83 5.45 -4.96
N GLU A 177 0.23 6.64 -4.81
CA GLU A 177 0.79 7.75 -4.01
C GLU A 177 0.95 7.35 -2.54
N TRP A 178 -0.07 6.70 -1.95
CA TRP A 178 -0.03 6.16 -0.59
C TRP A 178 0.91 4.95 -0.45
N GLY A 179 1.29 4.33 -1.56
CA GLY A 179 2.18 3.18 -1.58
C GLY A 179 1.47 1.84 -1.38
N ILE A 180 0.16 1.75 -1.60
CA ILE A 180 -0.59 0.50 -1.60
C ILE A 180 -0.43 -0.19 -2.96
N VAL A 181 0.02 -1.44 -2.93
CA VAL A 181 0.15 -2.29 -4.11
C VAL A 181 -1.19 -2.90 -4.45
N ILE A 182 -1.64 -2.71 -5.68
CA ILE A 182 -3.00 -3.08 -6.07
C ILE A 182 -2.98 -4.35 -6.89
N SER A 183 -4.00 -5.17 -6.67
CA SER A 183 -4.30 -6.35 -7.48
C SER A 183 -5.80 -6.50 -7.64
N THR A 184 -6.22 -7.68 -8.06
CA THR A 184 -7.59 -8.03 -8.36
C THR A 184 -7.88 -9.41 -7.78
N SER A 185 -9.15 -9.76 -7.60
CA SER A 185 -9.49 -11.10 -7.12
C SER A 185 -9.03 -12.17 -8.13
N HIS A 186 -9.02 -13.42 -7.70
CA HIS A 186 -8.51 -14.55 -8.50
C HIS A 186 -9.28 -14.80 -9.82
N HIS A 187 -10.49 -14.27 -9.98
CA HIS A 187 -11.29 -14.44 -11.20
C HIS A 187 -11.32 -13.18 -12.08
N GLU A 188 -10.50 -12.18 -11.75
CA GLU A 188 -10.49 -10.86 -12.37
C GLU A 188 -9.10 -10.55 -12.93
N PRO A 189 -8.68 -11.28 -13.96
CA PRO A 189 -7.31 -11.24 -14.44
C PRO A 189 -6.96 -9.92 -15.13
N MET A 190 -5.65 -9.65 -15.19
CA MET A 190 -5.09 -8.56 -15.99
C MET A 190 -5.60 -7.17 -15.59
N GLN A 191 -5.86 -6.95 -14.29
CA GLN A 191 -6.25 -5.66 -13.72
C GLN A 191 -7.60 -5.12 -14.23
N ARG A 192 -8.58 -6.01 -14.40
CA ARG A 192 -9.93 -5.65 -14.85
C ARG A 192 -11.00 -6.34 -14.04
N ALA A 193 -12.02 -5.58 -13.62
CA ALA A 193 -13.15 -6.13 -12.90
C ALA A 193 -14.05 -6.90 -13.85
N MET A 194 -14.61 -8.02 -13.41
CA MET A 194 -15.58 -8.72 -14.24
C MET A 194 -16.88 -7.90 -14.43
N THR A 195 -17.21 -7.04 -13.48
CA THR A 195 -18.34 -6.11 -13.57
C THR A 195 -18.16 -5.04 -14.65
N GLU A 196 -16.92 -4.71 -15.03
CA GLU A 196 -16.63 -3.85 -16.18
C GLU A 196 -16.93 -4.58 -17.49
N TRP A 197 -16.61 -5.87 -17.59
CA TRP A 197 -16.96 -6.68 -18.76
C TRP A 197 -18.48 -6.71 -18.98
N PHE A 198 -19.26 -7.06 -17.96
CA PHE A 198 -20.71 -7.19 -18.09
C PHE A 198 -21.47 -5.86 -18.21
N ALA A 199 -20.81 -4.72 -18.00
CA ALA A 199 -21.40 -3.42 -18.31
C ALA A 199 -21.53 -3.17 -19.83
N GLU A 200 -20.71 -3.85 -20.63
CA GLU A 200 -20.64 -3.68 -22.10
C GLU A 200 -20.96 -4.96 -22.86
N ASN A 201 -21.19 -6.07 -22.15
CA ASN A 201 -21.38 -7.40 -22.71
C ASN A 201 -22.52 -8.13 -21.98
N PRO A 202 -23.28 -8.99 -22.68
CA PRO A 202 -24.34 -9.76 -22.04
C PRO A 202 -23.77 -10.76 -21.03
N GLU A 203 -24.56 -11.12 -20.02
CA GLU A 203 -24.24 -12.24 -19.12
C GLU A 203 -23.99 -13.53 -19.91
N GLY A 204 -23.06 -14.38 -19.45
CA GLY A 204 -22.68 -15.61 -20.15
C GLY A 204 -21.67 -15.42 -21.28
N SER A 205 -21.32 -14.17 -21.65
CA SER A 205 -20.37 -13.88 -22.72
C SER A 205 -18.89 -14.05 -22.35
N TRP A 206 -18.59 -14.30 -21.06
CA TRP A 206 -17.24 -14.47 -20.55
C TRP A 206 -16.70 -15.89 -20.84
N SER A 207 -16.47 -16.15 -22.12
CA SER A 207 -16.00 -17.43 -22.63
C SER A 207 -14.71 -17.24 -23.42
N TRP A 208 -13.62 -17.89 -22.99
CA TRP A 208 -12.36 -17.86 -23.76
C TRP A 208 -12.52 -18.51 -25.14
N LEU A 209 -13.42 -19.48 -25.27
CA LEU A 209 -13.65 -20.20 -26.52
C LEU A 209 -14.43 -19.35 -27.53
N GLU A 210 -15.43 -18.61 -27.07
CA GLU A 210 -16.33 -17.84 -27.94
C GLU A 210 -15.89 -16.38 -28.13
N SER A 211 -15.30 -15.77 -27.10
CA SER A 211 -14.99 -14.33 -27.02
C SER A 211 -13.48 -14.04 -26.99
N LYS A 212 -12.63 -14.97 -27.45
CA LYS A 212 -11.16 -14.94 -27.31
C LYS A 212 -10.52 -13.59 -27.63
N GLU A 213 -10.75 -13.03 -28.81
CA GLU A 213 -10.08 -11.80 -29.23
C GLU A 213 -10.56 -10.57 -28.43
N LYS A 214 -11.84 -10.53 -28.06
CA LYS A 214 -12.38 -9.47 -27.19
C LYS A 214 -11.79 -9.55 -25.79
N ILE A 215 -11.66 -10.76 -25.21
CA ILE A 215 -11.02 -10.96 -23.91
C ILE A 215 -9.53 -10.62 -23.95
N LYS A 216 -8.79 -11.00 -25.01
CA LYS A 216 -7.38 -10.61 -25.19
C LYS A 216 -7.21 -9.10 -25.23
N GLN A 217 -8.09 -8.38 -25.94
CA GLN A 217 -8.04 -6.93 -25.98
C GLN A 217 -8.36 -6.33 -24.60
N TYR A 218 -9.39 -6.84 -23.94
CA TYR A 218 -9.79 -6.43 -22.60
C TYR A 218 -8.66 -6.61 -21.56
N PHE A 219 -7.92 -7.71 -21.63
CA PHE A 219 -6.73 -7.97 -20.81
C PHE A 219 -5.57 -7.03 -21.13
N ARG A 220 -5.35 -6.74 -22.41
CA ARG A 220 -4.30 -5.80 -22.83
C ARG A 220 -4.56 -4.39 -22.29
N GLU A 221 -5.80 -3.93 -22.35
CA GLU A 221 -6.20 -2.62 -21.83
C GLU A 221 -6.00 -2.52 -20.31
N GLY A 222 -6.41 -3.55 -19.55
CA GLY A 222 -6.17 -3.59 -18.10
C GLY A 222 -4.70 -3.57 -17.72
N ALA A 223 -3.89 -4.39 -18.39
CA ALA A 223 -2.44 -4.38 -18.21
C ALA A 223 -1.81 -3.01 -18.53
N GLN A 224 -2.31 -2.33 -19.56
CA GLN A 224 -1.87 -1.00 -19.94
C GLN A 224 -2.24 0.04 -18.88
N CYS A 225 -3.43 -0.04 -18.29
CA CYS A 225 -3.85 0.83 -17.18
C CYS A 225 -2.98 0.64 -15.93
N ALA A 226 -2.52 -0.57 -15.66
CA ALA A 226 -1.67 -0.87 -14.50
C ALA A 226 -0.19 -0.54 -14.68
N LYS A 227 0.26 -0.25 -15.91
CA LYS A 227 1.68 -0.14 -16.29
C LYS A 227 2.49 0.82 -15.41
N ASP A 228 1.92 1.98 -15.11
CA ASP A 228 2.62 3.06 -14.41
C ASP A 228 2.42 3.00 -12.88
N PHE A 229 1.73 1.98 -12.38
CA PHE A 229 1.40 1.81 -10.97
C PHE A 229 2.01 0.52 -10.42
N GLU A 230 2.24 0.50 -9.10
CA GLU A 230 2.76 -0.70 -8.45
C GLU A 230 1.62 -1.71 -8.28
N SER A 231 1.72 -2.85 -8.97
CA SER A 231 0.67 -3.85 -9.01
C SER A 231 1.25 -5.26 -9.12
N TYR A 232 0.55 -6.25 -8.58
CA TYR A 232 0.75 -7.65 -8.98
C TYR A 232 -0.45 -8.10 -9.80
N ILE A 233 -0.17 -8.69 -10.96
CA ILE A 233 -1.18 -8.97 -11.98
C ILE A 233 -1.73 -10.37 -11.77
N THR A 234 -3.04 -10.47 -11.54
CA THR A 234 -3.72 -11.76 -11.57
C THR A 234 -3.66 -12.33 -12.98
N ILE A 235 -3.08 -13.52 -13.09
CA ILE A 235 -3.05 -14.34 -14.30
C ILE A 235 -3.95 -15.56 -14.07
N GLY A 236 -4.39 -16.19 -15.15
CA GLY A 236 -5.44 -17.22 -15.08
C GLY A 236 -6.77 -16.69 -15.60
N MET A 237 -7.71 -17.57 -15.89
CA MET A 237 -9.06 -17.19 -16.23
C MET A 237 -10.00 -18.22 -15.65
N ARG A 238 -10.94 -17.75 -14.85
CA ARG A 238 -12.08 -18.52 -14.37
C ARG A 238 -13.31 -18.15 -15.19
N GLY A 239 -14.41 -18.89 -15.01
CA GLY A 239 -15.69 -18.58 -15.65
C GLY A 239 -16.36 -17.37 -15.01
N ASP A 240 -17.59 -17.08 -15.42
CA ASP A 240 -18.39 -15.96 -14.95
C ASP A 240 -18.56 -16.00 -13.43
N GLY A 241 -18.03 -14.98 -12.75
CA GLY A 241 -17.97 -14.84 -11.30
C GLY A 241 -17.03 -15.84 -10.65
N ASP A 242 -17.37 -16.28 -9.44
CA ASP A 242 -16.62 -17.30 -8.71
C ASP A 242 -16.93 -18.74 -9.22
N ARG A 243 -17.04 -18.92 -10.56
CA ARG A 243 -17.37 -20.21 -11.19
C ARG A 243 -16.16 -20.81 -11.91
N ALA A 244 -16.25 -22.10 -12.23
CA ALA A 244 -15.25 -22.74 -13.08
C ALA A 244 -15.37 -22.22 -14.52
N MET A 245 -14.24 -22.16 -15.24
CA MET A 245 -14.27 -21.82 -16.67
C MET A 245 -15.00 -22.92 -17.44
N ALA A 246 -15.91 -22.53 -18.35
CA ALA A 246 -16.64 -23.47 -19.20
C ALA A 246 -15.71 -24.07 -20.28
N ALA A 247 -14.99 -25.13 -19.91
CA ALA A 247 -14.17 -25.94 -20.80
C ALA A 247 -14.02 -27.36 -20.22
N ASP A 248 -13.85 -28.36 -21.08
CA ASP A 248 -13.66 -29.76 -20.67
C ASP A 248 -12.40 -29.94 -19.80
N ASP A 249 -11.33 -29.23 -20.17
CA ASP A 249 -10.10 -29.12 -19.38
C ASP A 249 -9.59 -27.67 -19.40
N PRO A 250 -9.99 -26.85 -18.41
CA PRO A 250 -9.59 -25.45 -18.33
C PRO A 250 -8.08 -25.23 -18.33
N HIS A 251 -7.33 -26.11 -17.67
CA HIS A 251 -5.89 -25.98 -17.56
C HIS A 251 -5.20 -26.22 -18.91
N THR A 252 -5.59 -27.28 -19.63
CA THR A 252 -5.06 -27.57 -20.96
C THR A 252 -5.47 -26.50 -21.98
N THR A 253 -6.72 -26.02 -21.93
CA THR A 253 -7.19 -24.93 -22.78
C THR A 253 -6.31 -23.69 -22.59
N LEU A 254 -6.14 -23.20 -21.36
CA LEU A 254 -5.31 -22.01 -21.12
C LEU A 254 -3.83 -22.23 -21.46
N ARG A 255 -3.25 -23.39 -21.10
CA ARG A 255 -1.85 -23.71 -21.46
C ARG A 255 -1.61 -23.70 -22.95
N LYS A 256 -2.51 -24.30 -23.74
CA LYS A 256 -2.40 -24.31 -25.20
C LYS A 256 -2.30 -22.88 -25.73
N TYR A 257 -3.07 -21.94 -25.19
CA TYR A 257 -3.11 -20.58 -25.72
C TYR A 257 -2.11 -19.60 -25.11
N TRP A 258 -1.59 -19.86 -23.90
CA TRP A 258 -0.71 -18.92 -23.20
C TRP A 258 0.77 -19.30 -23.24
N ILE A 259 1.07 -20.60 -23.43
CA ILE A 259 2.46 -21.09 -23.48
C ILE A 259 2.90 -21.32 -24.93
N THR A 260 1.98 -21.61 -25.86
CA THR A 260 2.36 -21.67 -27.26
C THR A 260 2.43 -20.26 -27.84
N ASN A 261 3.67 -19.79 -28.02
CA ASN A 261 3.98 -18.77 -29.00
C ASN A 261 3.54 -19.31 -30.37
N GLU A 262 2.30 -19.04 -30.77
CA GLU A 262 2.01 -18.93 -32.20
C GLU A 262 2.82 -17.72 -32.70
N LYS A 263 3.98 -18.05 -33.27
CA LYS A 263 4.73 -17.17 -34.17
C LYS A 263 3.88 -16.82 -35.38
#